data_AF-A0A8S4C1M0-F1
#
_entry.id   AF-A0A8S4C1M0-F1
#
_cell.length_a   1.000
_cell.length_b   1.000
_cell.length_c   1.000
_cell.angle_alpha   90.00
_cell.angle_beta   90.00
_cell.angle_gamma   90.00
#
_symmetry.space_group_name_H-M   'P 1'
#
loop_
_entity.id
_entity.type
_entity.pdbx_description
1 polymer ?
#
loop_
_entity_poly.entity_id
_entity_poly.type
_entity_poly.pdbx_seq_one_letter_code
_entity_poly.pdbx_strand_id
1 'polypeptide(L)' 'MALDKEIILGLLQKAFEGAEIELIDYAGDSDHYELKIKHKSFEGIS' A
#
# COMPACT_ATOMS: atom_id res chain seq x y z
N MET A 1 14.61 -2.36 -11.19
CA MET A 1 14.30 -1.00 -10.70
C MET A 1 13.21 -1.19 -9.66
N ALA A 2 13.55 -1.08 -8.39
CA ALA A 2 12.55 -1.09 -7.33
C ALA A 2 11.64 0.13 -7.52
N LEU A 3 10.32 -0.06 -7.42
CA LEU A 3 9.39 1.07 -7.43
C LEU A 3 9.58 1.83 -6.12
N ASP A 4 9.74 3.15 -6.23
CA ASP A 4 9.85 3.99 -5.05
C ASP A 4 8.54 3.92 -4.23
N LYS A 5 8.68 3.85 -2.90
CA LYS A 5 7.58 3.80 -1.93
C LYS A 5 6.55 4.91 -2.16
N GLU A 6 7.00 6.09 -2.55
CA GLU A 6 6.12 7.23 -2.81
C GLU A 6 5.19 6.99 -4.01
N ILE A 7 5.71 6.32 -5.05
CA ILE A 7 4.92 5.98 -6.24
C ILE A 7 3.87 4.94 -5.90
N ILE A 8 4.23 3.92 -5.10
CA ILE A 8 3.31 2.87 -4.65
C ILE A 8 2.17 3.50 -3.84
N LEU A 9 2.49 4.36 -2.87
CA LEU A 9 1.48 5.07 -2.07
C LEU A 9 0.56 5.93 -2.94
N GLY A 10 1.13 6.67 -3.89
CA GLY A 10 0.34 7.52 -4.80
C GLY A 10 -0.62 6.73 -5.70
N LEU A 11 -0.22 5.54 -6.16
CA LEU A 11 -1.10 4.65 -6.93
C LEU A 11 -2.23 4.07 -6.07
N LEU A 12 -1.91 3.64 -4.85
CA LEU A 12 -2.88 3.05 -3.94
C LEU A 12 -3.90 4.08 -3.43
N GLN A 13 -3.47 5.30 -3.12
CA GLN A 13 -4.38 6.40 -2.76
C GLN A 13 -5.32 6.77 -3.90
N LYS A 14 -4.85 6.72 -5.16
CA LYS A 14 -5.69 6.94 -6.33
C LYS A 14 -6.67 5.80 -6.58
N ALA A 15 -6.25 4.56 -6.35
CA ALA A 15 -7.08 3.38 -6.55
C ALA A 15 -8.15 3.23 -5.45
N PHE A 16 -7.81 3.59 -4.21
CA PHE A 16 -8.69 3.49 -3.06
C PHE A 16 -8.82 4.85 -2.36
N GLU A 17 -9.69 5.69 -2.90
CA GLU A 17 -9.96 7.01 -2.31
C GLU A 17 -10.51 6.85 -0.88
N GLY A 18 -9.87 7.52 0.07
CA GLY A 18 -10.21 7.46 1.49
C GLY A 18 -9.76 6.17 2.22
N ALA A 19 -8.89 5.37 1.62
CA ALA A 19 -8.29 4.21 2.30
C ALA A 19 -7.23 4.63 3.31
N GLU A 20 -7.20 3.92 4.45
CA GLU A 20 -6.07 3.96 5.36
C GLU A 20 -5.01 2.99 4.84
N ILE A 21 -3.89 3.53 4.37
CA ILE A 21 -2.81 2.78 3.74
C ILE A 21 -1.55 2.89 4.60
N GLU A 22 -1.04 1.75 5.06
CA GLU A 22 0.21 1.63 5.79
C GLU A 22 1.20 0.81 4.97
N LEU A 23 2.35 1.41 4.63
CA LEU A 23 3.44 0.72 3.94
C LEU A 23 4.66 0.64 4.86
N ILE A 24 5.02 -0.58 5.26
CA ILE A 24 6.13 -0.88 6.16
C ILE A 24 7.21 -1.59 5.35
N ASP A 25 8.44 -1.07 5.39
CA ASP A 25 9.60 -1.79 4.86
C ASP A 25 10.17 -2.64 5.99
N TYR A 26 10.14 -3.98 5.83
CA TYR A 26 10.66 -4.89 6.85
C TYR A 26 12.15 -5.18 6.71
N ALA A 27 12.69 -5.05 5.49
CA ALA A 27 14.05 -5.47 5.19
C ALA A 27 15.04 -4.29 5.21
N GLY A 28 14.55 -3.05 5.13
CA GLY A 28 15.37 -1.86 4.89
C GLY A 28 16.10 -1.88 3.55
N ASP A 29 15.79 -2.86 2.69
CA ASP A 29 16.49 -3.12 1.43
C ASP A 29 15.76 -2.45 0.24
N SER A 30 14.67 -1.73 0.51
CA SER A 30 13.84 -1.07 -0.50
C SER A 30 13.24 -2.00 -1.56
N ASP A 31 13.23 -3.31 -1.30
CA ASP A 31 12.72 -4.35 -2.22
C ASP A 31 11.55 -5.15 -1.63
N HIS A 32 11.45 -5.25 -0.29
CA HIS A 32 10.38 -5.96 0.40
C HIS A 32 9.54 -5.03 1.29
N TYR A 33 8.32 -4.76 0.84
CA TYR A 33 7.36 -3.92 1.56
C TYR A 33 6.13 -4.75 1.98
N GLU A 34 5.70 -4.58 3.23
CA GLU A 34 4.36 -4.95 3.66
C GLU A 34 3.41 -3.78 3.42
N LEU A 35 2.27 -4.11 2.82
CA LEU A 35 1.21 -3.17 2.54
C LEU A 35 -0.05 -3.59 3.30
N LYS A 36 -0.55 -2.71 4.15
CA LYS A 36 -1.87 -2.85 4.78
C LYS A 36 -2.78 -1.76 4.23
N ILE A 37 -3.94 -2.19 3.73
CA ILE A 37 -4.98 -1.29 3.23
C ILE A 37 -6.24 -1.60 4.01
N LYS A 38 -6.79 -0.60 4.70
CA LYS A 38 -8.16 -0.66 5.22
C LYS A 38 -9.03 0.22 4.35
N HIS A 39 -9.98 -0.41 3.66
CA HIS A 39 -10.96 0.28 2.85
C HIS A 39 -12.27 -0.49 2.85
N LYS A 40 -13.39 0.23 2.83
CA LYS A 40 -14.74 -0.37 2.87
C LYS A 40 -15.03 -1.26 1.66
N SER A 41 -14.34 -1.07 0.54
CA SER A 41 -14.50 -1.92 -0.64
C SER A 41 -14.06 -3.36 -0.43
N PHE A 42 -13.26 -3.64 0.61
CA PHE A 42 -12.85 -5.00 0.98
C PHE A 42 -13.77 -5.65 2.01
N GLU A 43 -14.77 -4.93 2.53
CA GLU A 43 -15.71 -5.49 3.51
C GLU A 43 -16.58 -6.58 2.86
N GLY A 44 -16.55 -7.79 3.43
CA GLY A 44 -17.32 -8.94 2.93
C GLY A 44 -16.67 -9.72 1.77
N ILE A 45 -15.45 -9.36 1.38
CA ILE A 45 -14.66 -10.11 0.38
C ILE A 45 -13.69 -11.04 1.14
N SER A 46 -13.63 -12.31 0.74
CA SER A 46 -12.76 -13.35 1.33
C SER A 46 -11.81 -13.91 0.28
#